data_AF-A0A965MV52-F1
#
_entry.id   AF-A0A965MV52-F1
#
_cell.length_a   1.000
_cell.length_b   1.000
_cell.length_c   1.000
_cell.angle_alpha   90.00
_cell.angle_beta   90.00
_cell.angle_gamma   90.00
#
_symmetry.space_group_name_H-M   'P 1'
#
loop_
_entity.id
_entity.type
_entity.pdbx_description
1 polymer ?
#
loop_
_entity_poly.entity_id
_entity_poly.type
_entity_poly.pdbx_seq_one_letter_code
_entity_poly.pdbx_strand_id
1 'polypeptide(L)'
;MSTLSEVARHAGVGIGTVSRVINNQPNVSEGMRARVLESVAAVGYKMPRRRKPDPSTRASYIGVLTVFFDEPSVYERCKGLIGHLQPLGYEVVVYNAVAPQQISAQLEAMVSHPLDGAVVISAQLDDDDARILRQAPFPVVLLDTFREGFRSVGIDDRFGGEIAARHLLDMGHTRIGFVGEPVNQFGFMASSLREQGFRDAHRKAGVKVDEILVRHGAHVRSA
;
A
#
# COMPACT_ATOMS: atom_id res chain seq x y z
N MET A 1 7.24 19.76 -28.65
CA MET A 1 7.01 18.34 -28.31
C MET A 1 6.93 17.57 -29.61
N SER A 2 7.73 16.53 -29.79
CA SER A 2 7.74 15.82 -31.07
C SER A 2 6.43 15.06 -31.29
N THR A 3 5.91 15.05 -32.51
CA THR A 3 4.61 14.42 -32.85
C THR A 3 4.78 13.16 -33.69
N LEU A 4 3.76 12.28 -33.72
CA LEU A 4 3.73 11.11 -34.63
C LEU A 4 3.90 11.51 -36.11
N SER A 5 3.41 12.70 -36.48
CA SER A 5 3.56 13.26 -37.83
C SER A 5 5.02 13.57 -38.17
N GLU A 6 5.82 14.00 -37.20
CA GLU A 6 7.24 14.27 -37.41
C GLU A 6 8.05 12.98 -37.55
N VAL A 7 7.73 11.96 -36.75
CA VAL A 7 8.31 10.61 -36.91
C VAL A 7 7.99 10.06 -38.31
N ALA A 8 6.73 10.20 -38.76
CA ALA A 8 6.28 9.73 -40.07
C ALA A 8 7.02 10.42 -41.22
N ARG A 9 7.18 11.75 -41.13
CA ARG A 9 7.94 12.55 -42.09
C ARG A 9 9.42 12.16 -42.12
N HIS A 10 10.05 11.96 -40.96
CA HIS A 10 11.45 11.54 -40.87
C HIS A 10 11.68 10.12 -41.41
N ALA A 11 10.78 9.19 -41.10
CA ALA A 11 10.84 7.80 -41.53
C ALA A 11 10.43 7.57 -43.00
N GLY A 12 9.89 8.59 -43.68
CA GLY A 12 9.39 8.47 -45.05
C GLY A 12 8.19 7.51 -45.17
N VAL A 13 7.31 7.49 -44.17
CA VAL A 13 6.12 6.61 -44.14
C VAL A 13 4.86 7.38 -43.73
N GLY A 14 3.70 6.77 -43.92
CA GLY A 14 2.45 7.30 -43.37
C GLY A 14 2.37 7.17 -41.85
N ILE A 15 1.62 8.08 -41.22
CA ILE A 15 1.34 8.08 -39.76
C ILE A 15 0.76 6.73 -39.30
N GLY A 16 -0.08 6.10 -40.12
CA GLY A 16 -0.64 4.77 -39.82
C GLY A 16 0.43 3.68 -39.68
N THR A 17 1.50 3.72 -40.48
CA THR A 17 2.63 2.79 -40.37
C THR A 17 3.43 3.03 -39.11
N VAL A 18 3.67 4.31 -38.76
CA VAL A 18 4.32 4.67 -37.49
C VAL A 18 3.49 4.18 -36.30
N SER A 19 2.18 4.40 -36.34
CA SER A 19 1.26 3.91 -35.31
C SER A 19 1.28 2.39 -35.17
N ARG A 20 1.30 1.65 -36.29
CA ARG A 20 1.41 0.18 -36.27
C ARG A 20 2.71 -0.30 -35.63
N VAL A 21 3.83 0.35 -35.95
CA VAL A 21 5.14 0.02 -35.36
C VAL A 21 5.16 0.32 -33.86
N ILE A 22 4.75 1.52 -33.44
CA ILE A 22 4.73 1.94 -32.03
C ILE A 22 3.80 1.05 -31.20
N ASN A 23 2.65 0.65 -31.74
CA ASN A 23 1.69 -0.22 -31.06
C ASN A 23 1.97 -1.72 -31.23
N ASN A 24 3.12 -2.09 -31.79
CA ASN A 24 3.54 -3.47 -32.06
C ASN A 24 2.45 -4.32 -32.76
N GLN A 25 1.77 -3.75 -33.76
CA GLN A 25 0.79 -4.48 -34.55
C GLN A 25 1.45 -5.43 -35.56
N PRO A 26 0.78 -6.54 -35.93
CA PRO A 26 1.23 -7.43 -37.02
C PRO A 26 1.16 -6.71 -38.38
N ASN A 27 1.73 -7.32 -39.42
CA ASN A 27 1.76 -6.80 -40.81
C ASN A 27 2.65 -5.57 -41.05
N VAL A 28 3.81 -5.53 -40.37
CA VAL A 28 4.91 -4.60 -40.68
C VAL A 28 6.20 -5.43 -40.78
N SER A 29 6.93 -5.32 -41.90
CA SER A 29 8.20 -6.01 -42.07
C SER A 29 9.23 -5.55 -41.04
N GLU A 30 10.18 -6.41 -40.69
CA GLU A 30 11.24 -6.07 -39.74
C GLU A 30 12.07 -4.86 -40.18
N GLY A 31 12.39 -4.77 -41.48
CA GLY A 31 13.09 -3.60 -42.04
C GLY A 31 12.31 -2.29 -41.90
N MET A 32 10.98 -2.33 -42.10
CA MET A 32 10.12 -1.16 -41.93
C MET A 32 10.03 -0.75 -40.44
N ARG A 33 9.95 -1.73 -39.56
CA ARG A 33 9.93 -1.53 -38.10
C ARG A 33 11.23 -0.89 -37.62
N ALA A 34 12.38 -1.39 -38.05
CA ALA A 34 13.69 -0.82 -37.71
C ALA A 34 13.78 0.66 -38.12
N ARG A 35 13.41 0.98 -39.37
CA ARG A 35 13.43 2.36 -39.89
C ARG A 35 12.57 3.33 -39.09
N VAL A 36 11.38 2.92 -38.65
CA VAL A 36 10.50 3.76 -37.84
C VAL A 36 11.08 3.95 -36.43
N LEU A 37 11.62 2.89 -35.80
CA LEU A 37 12.21 2.99 -34.46
C LEU A 37 13.46 3.88 -34.44
N GLU A 38 14.29 3.82 -35.48
CA GLU A 38 15.43 4.73 -35.66
C GLU A 38 14.95 6.19 -35.76
N SER A 39 13.88 6.43 -36.52
CA SER A 39 13.30 7.77 -36.64
C SER A 39 12.68 8.28 -35.35
N VAL A 40 12.06 7.41 -34.55
CA VAL A 40 11.57 7.76 -33.20
C VAL A 40 12.71 8.27 -32.32
N ALA A 41 13.86 7.57 -32.33
CA ALA A 41 15.04 7.98 -31.59
C ALA A 41 15.62 9.31 -32.12
N ALA A 42 15.76 9.44 -33.44
CA ALA A 42 16.34 10.62 -34.09
C ALA A 42 15.55 11.92 -33.82
N VAL A 43 14.21 11.85 -33.82
CA VAL A 43 13.36 13.02 -33.57
C VAL A 43 13.05 13.25 -32.09
N GLY A 44 13.61 12.44 -31.19
CA GLY A 44 13.38 12.53 -29.75
C GLY A 44 11.92 12.30 -29.35
N TYR A 45 11.15 11.57 -30.16
CA TYR A 45 9.77 11.24 -29.82
C TYR A 45 9.76 10.28 -28.63
N LYS A 46 9.34 10.78 -27.47
CA LYS A 46 9.10 9.93 -26.31
C LYS A 46 7.83 9.13 -26.58
N MET A 47 8.01 7.84 -26.88
CA MET A 47 6.88 6.91 -26.94
C MET A 47 6.13 7.00 -25.60
N PRO A 48 4.80 7.18 -25.61
CA PRO A 48 4.00 6.91 -24.43
C PRO A 48 4.36 5.49 -23.99
N ARG A 49 4.81 5.29 -22.74
CA ARG A 49 4.96 3.96 -22.16
C ARG A 49 3.58 3.29 -22.25
N ARG A 50 3.37 2.46 -23.27
CA ARG A 50 2.16 1.67 -23.45
C ARG A 50 2.55 0.20 -23.47
N ARG A 51 2.44 -0.42 -22.29
CA ARG A 51 1.79 -1.73 -22.22
C ARG A 51 0.39 -1.52 -22.82
N LYS A 52 0.00 -2.34 -23.80
CA LYS A 52 -1.21 -2.14 -24.61
C LYS A 52 -2.41 -1.75 -23.73
N PRO A 53 -3.00 -0.58 -23.94
CA PRO A 53 -4.37 -0.37 -23.58
C PRO A 53 -5.27 -1.01 -24.65
N ASP A 54 -6.02 -2.04 -24.26
CA ASP A 54 -7.21 -2.56 -24.93
C ASP A 54 -8.33 -1.49 -25.00
N PRO A 55 -9.12 -1.31 -26.07
CA PRO A 55 -10.33 -0.48 -26.04
C PRO A 55 -11.30 -0.72 -24.85
N SER A 56 -11.15 -1.84 -24.12
CA SER A 56 -11.74 -2.13 -22.80
C SER A 56 -11.06 -1.45 -21.58
N THR A 57 -10.08 -0.56 -21.81
CA THR A 57 -9.23 0.04 -20.78
C THR A 57 -9.86 1.16 -20.00
N ARG A 58 -10.36 0.79 -18.83
CA ARG A 58 -10.17 1.63 -17.66
C ARG A 58 -8.71 1.49 -17.22
N ALA A 59 -8.06 2.58 -16.83
CA ALA A 59 -6.78 2.47 -16.12
C ALA A 59 -7.02 1.69 -14.82
N SER A 60 -6.11 0.77 -14.49
CA SER A 60 -6.28 -0.13 -13.37
C SER A 60 -5.78 0.48 -12.08
N TYR A 61 -6.71 0.89 -11.21
CA TYR A 61 -6.41 1.63 -9.99
C TYR A 61 -6.63 0.77 -8.76
N ILE A 62 -5.67 0.79 -7.84
CA ILE A 62 -5.84 0.28 -6.48
C ILE A 62 -5.92 1.46 -5.53
N GLY A 63 -7.03 1.56 -4.82
CA GLY A 63 -7.20 2.54 -3.75
C GLY A 63 -6.46 2.10 -2.50
N VAL A 64 -5.78 3.02 -1.83
CA VAL A 64 -5.09 2.76 -0.56
C VAL A 64 -5.56 3.78 0.44
N LEU A 65 -6.42 3.34 1.37
CA LEU A 65 -6.74 4.16 2.53
C LEU A 65 -5.68 3.94 3.60
N THR A 66 -5.15 5.03 4.13
CA THR A 66 -4.24 4.99 5.26
C THR A 66 -4.47 6.18 6.19
N VAL A 67 -4.06 5.99 7.43
CA VAL A 67 -3.91 7.04 8.42
C VAL A 67 -2.41 7.31 8.62
N PHE A 68 -2.04 8.50 9.09
CA PHE A 68 -0.64 8.86 9.37
C PHE A 68 0.32 8.62 8.18
N PHE A 69 0.00 9.15 7.00
CA PHE A 69 0.82 8.93 5.79
C PHE A 69 2.28 9.39 5.91
N ASP A 70 2.57 10.27 6.86
CA ASP A 70 3.89 10.78 7.21
C ASP A 70 4.70 9.85 8.12
N GLU A 71 4.09 8.79 8.67
CA GLU A 71 4.80 7.83 9.54
C GLU A 71 5.67 6.85 8.71
N PRO A 72 6.93 6.61 9.10
CA PRO A 72 7.84 5.71 8.37
C PRO A 72 7.29 4.29 8.17
N SER A 73 6.49 3.80 9.12
CA SER A 73 5.87 2.47 9.03
C SER A 73 4.84 2.39 7.90
N VAL A 74 4.08 3.47 7.67
CA VAL A 74 3.12 3.56 6.57
C VAL A 74 3.86 3.68 5.24
N TYR A 75 4.94 4.48 5.21
CA TYR A 75 5.80 4.60 4.02
C TYR A 75 6.32 3.23 3.54
N GLU A 76 6.91 2.41 4.42
CA GLU A 76 7.46 1.10 4.00
C GLU A 76 6.36 0.14 3.51
N ARG A 77 5.17 0.18 4.12
CA ARG A 77 4.00 -0.60 3.65
C ARG A 77 3.53 -0.15 2.27
N CYS A 78 3.37 1.15 2.07
CA CYS A 78 3.03 1.73 0.77
C CYS A 78 4.10 1.43 -0.29
N LYS A 79 5.39 1.54 0.06
CA LYS A 79 6.51 1.21 -0.83
C LYS A 79 6.49 -0.25 -1.28
N GLY A 80 6.25 -1.19 -0.36
CA GLY A 80 6.09 -2.61 -0.70
C GLY A 80 4.90 -2.86 -1.61
N LEU A 81 3.75 -2.26 -1.29
CA LEU A 81 2.54 -2.35 -2.11
C LEU A 81 2.76 -1.80 -3.52
N ILE A 82 3.26 -0.56 -3.65
CA ILE A 82 3.53 0.11 -4.92
C ILE A 82 4.57 -0.66 -5.73
N GLY A 83 5.65 -1.13 -5.08
CA GLY A 83 6.71 -1.91 -5.73
C GLY A 83 6.21 -3.21 -6.36
N HIS A 84 5.16 -3.82 -5.81
CA HIS A 84 4.53 -5.01 -6.38
C HIS A 84 3.49 -4.67 -7.45
N LEU A 85 2.68 -3.64 -7.23
CA LEU A 85 1.56 -3.27 -8.11
C LEU A 85 2.02 -2.60 -9.43
N GLN A 86 3.04 -1.75 -9.39
CA GLN A 86 3.49 -1.01 -10.57
C GLN A 86 3.98 -1.91 -11.73
N PRO A 87 4.82 -2.95 -11.50
CA PRO A 87 5.20 -3.89 -12.57
C PRO A 87 3.99 -4.62 -13.19
N LEU A 88 2.94 -4.83 -12.40
CA LEU A 88 1.69 -5.47 -12.84
C LEU A 88 0.78 -4.54 -13.64
N GLY A 89 1.10 -3.25 -13.74
CA GLY A 89 0.35 -2.26 -14.51
C GLY A 89 -0.74 -1.55 -13.72
N TYR A 90 -0.74 -1.68 -12.39
CA TYR A 90 -1.65 -0.96 -11.51
C TYR A 90 -1.06 0.39 -11.09
N GLU A 91 -1.91 1.41 -11.06
CA GLU A 91 -1.63 2.70 -10.43
C GLU A 91 -2.27 2.75 -9.04
N VAL A 92 -1.65 3.47 -8.11
CA VAL A 92 -2.11 3.57 -6.72
C VAL A 92 -2.70 4.95 -6.46
N VAL A 93 -3.91 4.99 -5.91
CA VAL A 93 -4.58 6.21 -5.46
C VAL A 93 -4.64 6.20 -3.94
N VAL A 94 -4.00 7.19 -3.30
CA VAL A 94 -3.94 7.27 -1.83
C VAL A 94 -5.10 8.10 -1.30
N TYR A 95 -5.84 7.54 -0.35
CA TYR A 95 -6.87 8.18 0.44
C TYR A 95 -6.33 8.34 1.86
N ASN A 96 -6.07 9.58 2.28
CA ASN A 96 -5.47 9.86 3.59
C ASN A 96 -6.53 10.38 4.56
N ALA A 97 -6.71 9.69 5.68
CA ALA A 97 -7.52 10.16 6.80
C ALA A 97 -6.59 10.67 7.90
N VAL A 98 -6.55 11.99 8.10
CA VAL A 98 -5.70 12.63 9.13
C VAL A 98 -6.36 12.63 10.51
N ALA A 99 -7.67 12.39 10.58
CA ALA A 99 -8.43 12.26 11.81
C ALA A 99 -9.42 11.09 11.71
N PRO A 100 -9.77 10.42 12.83
CA PRO A 100 -10.69 9.27 12.81
C PRO A 100 -12.04 9.58 12.13
N GLN A 101 -12.57 10.79 12.33
CA GLN A 101 -13.87 11.20 11.78
C GLN A 101 -13.86 11.34 10.25
N GLN A 102 -12.69 11.32 9.62
CA GLN A 102 -12.56 11.37 8.16
C GLN A 102 -12.58 9.98 7.52
N ILE A 103 -12.44 8.90 8.29
CA ILE A 103 -12.32 7.54 7.75
C ILE A 103 -13.52 7.22 6.86
N SER A 104 -14.76 7.37 7.38
CA SER A 104 -15.97 7.04 6.63
C SER A 104 -16.09 7.85 5.33
N ALA A 105 -15.79 9.16 5.37
CA ALA A 105 -15.80 10.02 4.18
C ALA A 105 -14.76 9.59 3.13
N GLN A 106 -13.57 9.16 3.57
CA GLN A 106 -12.53 8.63 2.67
C GLN A 106 -12.91 7.26 2.10
N LEU A 107 -13.59 6.41 2.89
CA LEU A 107 -14.13 5.13 2.42
C LEU A 107 -15.22 5.35 1.36
N GLU A 108 -16.15 6.29 1.59
CA GLU A 108 -17.19 6.66 0.61
C GLU A 108 -16.59 7.19 -0.69
N ALA A 109 -15.59 8.09 -0.57
CA ALA A 109 -14.83 8.56 -1.72
C ALA A 109 -14.21 7.36 -2.45
N MET A 110 -13.47 6.49 -1.76
CA MET A 110 -12.84 5.32 -2.37
C MET A 110 -13.84 4.40 -3.10
N VAL A 111 -14.99 4.11 -2.48
CA VAL A 111 -16.05 3.24 -3.07
C VAL A 111 -16.68 3.87 -4.32
N SER A 112 -16.81 5.19 -4.38
CA SER A 112 -17.35 5.89 -5.55
C SER A 112 -16.37 6.03 -6.72
N HIS A 113 -15.08 5.74 -6.50
CA HIS A 113 -14.04 5.92 -7.51
C HIS A 113 -13.88 4.70 -8.45
N PRO A 114 -13.34 4.93 -9.66
CA PRO A 114 -12.91 3.94 -10.67
C PRO A 114 -11.95 2.79 -10.27
N LEU A 115 -12.05 2.17 -9.11
CA LEU A 115 -11.03 1.24 -8.62
C LEU A 115 -11.29 -0.23 -9.02
N ASP A 116 -10.21 -1.00 -9.17
CA ASP A 116 -10.22 -2.46 -9.36
C ASP A 116 -10.03 -3.23 -8.05
N GLY A 117 -9.66 -2.53 -6.97
CA GLY A 117 -9.44 -3.09 -5.65
C GLY A 117 -9.03 -2.01 -4.65
N ALA A 118 -9.08 -2.35 -3.36
CA ALA A 118 -8.64 -1.46 -2.30
C ALA A 118 -7.85 -2.17 -1.20
N VAL A 119 -6.92 -1.42 -0.61
CA VAL A 119 -6.21 -1.78 0.62
C VAL A 119 -6.51 -0.74 1.69
N VAL A 120 -6.89 -1.17 2.88
CA VAL A 120 -7.10 -0.29 4.03
C VAL A 120 -6.04 -0.59 5.09
N ILE A 121 -5.16 0.37 5.34
CA ILE A 121 -3.99 0.22 6.19
C ILE A 121 -4.25 0.84 7.56
N SER A 122 -4.18 0.02 8.61
CA SER A 122 -4.24 0.44 10.01
C SER A 122 -5.40 1.38 10.33
N ALA A 123 -6.57 1.21 9.72
CA ALA A 123 -7.78 1.90 10.13
C ALA A 123 -8.62 0.93 10.99
N GLN A 124 -8.98 1.34 12.20
CA GLN A 124 -10.05 0.67 12.94
C GLN A 124 -11.36 1.00 12.24
N LEU A 125 -12.10 -0.02 11.84
CA LEU A 125 -13.36 0.12 11.13
C LEU A 125 -14.50 -0.15 12.11
N ASP A 126 -15.51 0.70 12.10
CA ASP A 126 -16.78 0.47 12.81
C ASP A 126 -17.86 -0.17 11.91
N ASP A 127 -19.07 -0.39 12.43
CA ASP A 127 -20.19 -0.99 11.68
C ASP A 127 -20.59 -0.20 10.43
N ASP A 128 -20.49 1.13 10.46
CA ASP A 128 -20.80 1.96 9.32
C ASP A 128 -19.69 1.92 8.26
N ASP A 129 -18.42 1.96 8.67
CA ASP A 129 -17.27 1.82 7.78
C ASP A 129 -17.29 0.46 7.05
N ALA A 130 -17.59 -0.62 7.77
CA ALA A 130 -17.73 -1.95 7.18
C ALA A 130 -18.92 -2.02 6.22
N ARG A 131 -20.03 -1.36 6.53
CA ARG A 131 -21.19 -1.27 5.63
C ARG A 131 -20.84 -0.52 4.35
N ILE A 132 -20.09 0.58 4.42
CA ILE A 132 -19.59 1.31 3.25
C ILE A 132 -18.71 0.41 2.38
N LEU A 133 -17.71 -0.25 2.99
CA LEU A 133 -16.79 -1.12 2.24
C LEU A 133 -17.47 -2.34 1.61
N ARG A 134 -18.54 -2.87 2.20
CA ARG A 134 -19.31 -3.97 1.59
C ARG A 134 -20.08 -3.55 0.34
N GLN A 135 -20.29 -2.26 0.12
CA GLN A 135 -20.89 -1.72 -1.10
C GLN A 135 -19.87 -1.56 -2.24
N ALA A 136 -18.58 -1.76 -1.96
CA ALA A 136 -17.53 -1.66 -2.97
C ALA A 136 -17.77 -2.67 -4.12
N PRO A 137 -17.71 -2.23 -5.39
CA PRO A 137 -17.83 -3.13 -6.54
C PRO A 137 -16.54 -3.93 -6.81
N PHE A 138 -15.55 -3.83 -5.91
CA PHE A 138 -14.20 -4.38 -6.04
C PHE A 138 -13.75 -5.02 -4.71
N PRO A 139 -12.76 -5.95 -4.75
CA PRO A 139 -12.24 -6.58 -3.54
C PRO A 139 -11.51 -5.58 -2.62
N VAL A 140 -11.71 -5.75 -1.31
CA VAL A 140 -11.03 -4.97 -0.26
C VAL A 140 -10.19 -5.90 0.61
N VAL A 141 -8.94 -5.50 0.87
CA VAL A 141 -8.03 -6.19 1.80
C VAL A 141 -7.61 -5.23 2.90
N LEU A 142 -7.64 -5.70 4.14
CA LEU A 142 -7.19 -4.96 5.30
C LEU A 142 -5.71 -5.27 5.58
N LEU A 143 -4.93 -4.27 5.95
CA LEU A 143 -3.53 -4.41 6.35
C LEU A 143 -3.34 -3.86 7.76
N ASP A 144 -2.78 -4.66 8.66
CA ASP A 144 -2.56 -4.33 10.08
C ASP A 144 -3.83 -3.85 10.80
N THR A 145 -4.97 -4.40 10.38
CA THR A 145 -6.29 -4.25 11.00
C THR A 145 -7.16 -5.45 10.61
N PHE A 146 -8.16 -5.75 11.44
CA PHE A 146 -9.04 -6.89 11.23
C PHE A 146 -10.50 -6.46 11.33
N ARG A 147 -11.33 -6.98 10.42
CA ARG A 147 -12.78 -6.90 10.53
C ARG A 147 -13.42 -8.14 9.93
N GLU A 148 -14.39 -8.69 10.63
CA GLU A 148 -15.15 -9.85 10.17
C GLU A 148 -15.78 -9.60 8.79
N GLY A 149 -15.64 -10.58 7.90
CA GLY A 149 -16.11 -10.51 6.52
C GLY A 149 -15.12 -9.90 5.53
N PHE A 150 -13.94 -9.44 5.98
CA PHE A 150 -12.87 -8.93 5.11
C PHE A 150 -11.63 -9.83 5.15
N ARG A 151 -10.89 -9.87 4.04
CA ARG A 151 -9.56 -10.47 4.03
C ARG A 151 -8.60 -9.51 4.71
N SER A 152 -7.76 -10.00 5.61
CA SER A 152 -6.79 -9.19 6.33
C SER A 152 -5.40 -9.82 6.29
N VAL A 153 -4.39 -8.97 6.22
CA VAL A 153 -2.98 -9.32 6.43
C VAL A 153 -2.50 -8.52 7.63
N GLY A 154 -1.80 -9.18 8.55
CA GLY A 154 -1.25 -8.53 9.73
C GLY A 154 -0.33 -9.48 10.48
N ILE A 155 0.17 -9.00 11.61
CA ILE A 155 1.01 -9.77 12.52
C ILE A 155 0.28 -10.05 13.83
N ASP A 156 0.73 -11.06 14.56
CA ASP A 156 0.29 -11.29 15.93
C ASP A 156 1.15 -10.44 16.89
N ASP A 157 0.65 -9.25 17.22
CA ASP A 157 1.32 -8.33 18.14
C ASP A 157 1.50 -8.92 19.54
N ARG A 158 0.56 -9.74 20.02
CA ARG A 158 0.67 -10.39 21.32
C ARG A 158 1.78 -11.42 21.31
N PHE A 159 1.83 -12.26 20.28
CA PHE A 159 2.93 -13.19 20.11
C PHE A 159 4.28 -12.48 19.91
N GLY A 160 4.31 -11.35 19.19
CA GLY A 160 5.50 -10.51 19.07
C GLY A 160 6.04 -10.01 20.41
N GLY A 161 5.15 -9.54 21.29
CA GLY A 161 5.50 -9.16 22.66
C GLY A 161 6.02 -10.34 23.50
N GLU A 162 5.42 -11.52 23.34
CA GLU A 162 5.88 -12.75 24.00
C GLU A 162 7.29 -13.14 23.54
N ILE A 163 7.56 -13.14 22.23
CA ILE A 163 8.88 -13.46 21.67
C ILE A 163 9.95 -12.53 22.25
N ALA A 164 9.69 -11.22 22.27
CA ALA A 164 10.65 -10.23 22.76
C ALA A 164 10.97 -10.44 24.25
N ALA A 165 9.95 -10.63 25.08
CA ALA A 165 10.12 -10.87 26.51
C ALA A 165 10.80 -12.20 26.81
N ARG A 166 10.39 -13.27 26.12
CA ARG A 166 10.98 -14.61 26.28
C ARG A 166 12.46 -14.60 25.93
N HIS A 167 12.86 -13.91 24.86
CA HIS A 167 14.27 -13.80 24.49
C HIS A 167 15.14 -13.23 25.63
N LEU A 168 14.66 -12.20 26.34
CA LEU A 168 15.36 -11.61 27.47
C LEU A 168 15.36 -12.52 28.71
N LEU A 169 14.24 -13.18 28.98
CA LEU A 169 14.10 -14.15 30.08
C LEU A 169 15.02 -15.36 29.89
N ASP A 170 15.13 -15.88 28.65
CA ASP A 170 15.98 -17.02 28.30
C ASP A 170 17.48 -16.69 28.47
N MET A 171 17.86 -15.41 28.39
CA MET A 171 19.20 -14.91 28.72
C MET A 171 19.43 -14.73 30.23
N GLY A 172 18.42 -15.01 31.07
CA GLY A 172 18.50 -14.88 32.52
C GLY A 172 18.14 -13.49 33.07
N HIS A 173 17.66 -12.56 32.23
CA HIS A 173 17.18 -11.27 32.72
C HIS A 173 15.82 -11.41 33.39
N THR A 174 15.72 -10.98 34.65
CA THR A 174 14.49 -11.09 35.45
C THR A 174 13.82 -9.75 35.74
N ARG A 175 14.52 -8.63 35.48
CA ARG A 175 14.02 -7.27 35.70
C ARG A 175 14.01 -6.50 34.39
N ILE A 176 12.94 -6.70 33.62
CA ILE A 176 12.77 -6.19 32.25
C ILE A 176 11.72 -5.08 32.25
N GLY A 177 12.00 -3.97 31.57
CA GLY A 177 11.03 -2.90 31.36
C GLY A 177 10.27 -3.01 30.04
N PHE A 178 9.05 -2.48 30.03
CA PHE A 178 8.23 -2.32 28.85
C PHE A 178 7.93 -0.84 28.65
N VAL A 179 8.28 -0.31 27.47
CA VAL A 179 7.92 1.04 27.06
C VAL A 179 7.01 0.92 25.86
N GLY A 180 5.76 1.32 26.04
CA GLY A 180 4.76 1.32 24.98
C GLY A 180 4.05 2.64 24.88
N GLU A 181 2.91 2.58 24.21
CA GLU A 181 2.08 3.73 23.88
C GLU A 181 0.68 3.55 24.44
N PRO A 182 0.03 4.64 24.89
CA PRO A 182 -1.39 4.61 25.19
C PRO A 182 -2.18 4.40 23.91
N VAL A 183 -3.43 3.92 24.06
CA VAL A 183 -4.36 3.84 22.92
C VAL A 183 -4.54 5.24 22.35
N ASN A 184 -4.22 5.41 21.07
CA ASN A 184 -4.35 6.68 20.38
C ASN A 184 -5.81 6.92 19.94
N GLN A 185 -6.07 8.11 19.39
CA GLN A 185 -7.41 8.48 18.88
C GLN A 185 -7.95 7.55 17.77
N PHE A 186 -7.08 6.79 17.10
CA PHE A 186 -7.45 5.81 16.08
C PHE A 186 -7.68 4.40 16.65
N GLY A 187 -7.60 4.22 17.98
CA GLY A 187 -7.87 2.94 18.62
C GLY A 187 -6.81 1.86 18.33
N PHE A 188 -5.54 2.24 18.13
CA PHE A 188 -4.49 1.26 17.86
C PHE A 188 -4.20 0.40 19.09
N MET A 189 -4.30 -0.92 18.90
CA MET A 189 -4.14 -1.90 19.96
C MET A 189 -2.77 -2.59 19.98
N ALA A 190 -1.92 -2.36 18.97
CA ALA A 190 -0.66 -3.08 18.80
C ALA A 190 0.25 -3.00 20.04
N SER A 191 0.44 -1.80 20.60
CA SER A 191 1.19 -1.59 21.84
C SER A 191 0.61 -2.39 23.02
N SER A 192 -0.70 -2.29 23.24
CA SER A 192 -1.37 -3.01 24.33
C SER A 192 -1.34 -4.53 24.15
N LEU A 193 -1.43 -5.04 22.92
CA LEU A 193 -1.30 -6.46 22.61
C LEU A 193 0.12 -6.96 22.88
N ARG A 194 1.15 -6.19 22.46
CA ARG A 194 2.55 -6.50 22.78
C ARG A 194 2.81 -6.50 24.28
N GLU A 195 2.22 -5.57 25.03
CA GLU A 195 2.30 -5.57 26.49
C GLU A 195 1.69 -6.84 27.10
N GLN A 196 0.52 -7.27 26.60
CA GLN A 196 -0.10 -8.54 27.03
C GLN A 196 0.84 -9.73 26.77
N GLY A 197 1.45 -9.79 25.59
CA GLY A 197 2.45 -10.81 25.25
C GLY A 197 3.65 -10.81 26.17
N PHE A 198 4.18 -9.62 26.46
CA PHE A 198 5.28 -9.42 27.41
C PHE A 198 4.93 -9.95 28.81
N ARG A 199 3.72 -9.65 29.30
CA ARG A 199 3.20 -10.13 30.59
C ARG A 199 2.95 -11.64 30.58
N ASP A 200 2.48 -12.20 29.47
CA ASP A 200 2.26 -13.64 29.32
C ASP A 200 3.58 -14.42 29.38
N ALA A 201 4.66 -13.92 28.76
CA ALA A 201 5.99 -14.52 28.84
C ALA A 201 6.50 -14.56 30.29
N HIS A 202 6.37 -13.45 31.02
CA HIS A 202 6.71 -13.36 32.44
C HIS A 202 5.94 -14.39 33.28
N ARG A 203 4.62 -14.47 33.06
CA ARG A 203 3.75 -15.45 33.74
C ARG A 203 4.21 -16.88 33.46
N LYS A 204 4.52 -17.22 32.20
CA LYS A 204 4.99 -18.55 31.78
C LYS A 204 6.35 -18.90 32.40
N ALA A 205 7.24 -17.93 32.57
CA ALA A 205 8.55 -18.10 33.19
C ALA A 205 8.52 -18.07 34.74
N GLY A 206 7.38 -17.76 35.36
CA GLY A 206 7.28 -17.59 36.81
C GLY A 206 7.99 -16.34 37.34
N VAL A 207 8.27 -15.36 36.48
CA VAL A 207 8.94 -14.10 36.84
C VAL A 207 7.89 -13.00 36.95
N LYS A 208 7.88 -12.25 38.05
CA LYS A 208 6.95 -11.13 38.23
C LYS A 208 7.36 -9.93 37.37
N VAL A 209 6.39 -9.27 36.77
CA VAL A 209 6.58 -7.97 36.13
C VAL A 209 6.76 -6.90 37.21
N ASP A 210 7.78 -6.06 37.07
CA ASP A 210 7.95 -4.86 37.89
C ASP A 210 7.11 -3.72 37.27
N GLU A 211 5.95 -3.41 37.86
CA GLU A 211 5.03 -2.39 37.35
C GLU A 211 5.65 -0.97 37.32
N ILE A 212 6.74 -0.74 38.04
CA ILE A 212 7.49 0.52 37.97
C ILE A 212 8.26 0.61 36.64
N LEU A 213 8.49 -0.50 35.96
CA LEU A 213 9.19 -0.57 34.67
C LEU A 213 8.25 -0.68 33.47
N VAL A 214 6.94 -0.67 33.69
CA VAL A 214 5.95 -0.57 32.61
C VAL A 214 5.53 0.88 32.47
N ARG A 215 5.87 1.49 31.34
CA ARG A 215 5.58 2.91 31.08
C ARG A 215 4.98 3.11 29.69
N HIS A 216 4.09 4.10 29.61
CA HIS A 216 3.44 4.51 28.38
C HIS A 216 3.77 5.96 28.09
N GLY A 217 4.23 6.23 26.88
CA GLY A 217 4.50 7.57 26.38
C GLY A 217 3.84 7.78 25.03
N ALA A 218 3.48 9.03 24.71
CA ALA A 218 3.01 9.33 23.37
C ALA A 218 4.12 9.10 22.33
N HIS A 219 3.74 8.76 21.10
CA HIS A 219 4.63 8.75 19.93
C HIS A 219 5.04 10.19 19.58
N VAL A 220 5.82 10.86 20.43
CA VAL A 220 6.31 12.20 20.14
C VAL A 220 7.60 12.06 19.34
N ARG A 221 7.51 12.21 18.02
CA ARG A 221 8.54 12.99 17.35
C ARG A 221 8.26 14.44 17.74
N SER A 222 8.85 14.89 18.85
CA SER A 222 9.17 16.31 18.94
C SER A 222 10.04 16.64 17.74
N ALA A 223 9.50 17.39 16.79
CA ALA A 223 10.29 18.10 15.79
C ALA A 223 11.20 19.11 16.50
#